data_AF-A0A925DQ46-F1
#
_entry.id   AF-A0A925DQ46-F1
#
_cell.length_a   1.000
_cell.length_b   1.000
_cell.length_c   1.000
_cell.angle_alpha   90.00
_cell.angle_beta   90.00
_cell.angle_gamma   90.00
#
_symmetry.space_group_name_H-M   'P 1'
#
loop_
_entity.id
_entity.type
_entity.pdbx_description
1 polymer ?
#
loop_
_entity_poly.entity_id
_entity_poly.type
_entity_poly.pdbx_seq_one_letter_code
_entity_poly.pdbx_strand_id
1 'polypeptide(L)'
;MAMEFKQRLKFYGVGFVIGLIILIYITKCKSTNHMKVDELASQYKVFSKKAVCKLKGLGLNDTTFIKELAKYRVNYAKSEIHAKPCGIFVLEPMKPDSAMFNLTVCDCDTFSVIKDIDVFPKYKTNCDSVSN
;
A
#
# COMPACT_ATOMS: atom_id res chain seq x y z
N MET A 1 8.15 56.49 -11.96
CA MET A 1 7.06 55.51 -11.69
C MET A 1 7.45 54.04 -11.96
N ALA A 2 8.50 53.72 -12.72
CA ALA A 2 8.89 52.32 -13.00
C ALA A 2 9.76 51.63 -11.91
N MET A 3 10.44 52.40 -11.04
CA MET A 3 11.32 51.84 -10.01
C MET A 3 10.55 51.10 -8.90
N GLU A 4 9.41 51.64 -8.48
CA GLU A 4 8.52 51.05 -7.47
C GLU A 4 7.98 49.67 -7.88
N PHE A 5 7.67 49.50 -9.17
CA PHE A 5 7.09 48.25 -9.69
C PHE A 5 8.12 47.11 -9.72
N LYS A 6 9.37 47.39 -10.13
CA LYS A 6 10.46 46.39 -10.12
C LYS A 6 10.82 45.94 -8.70
N GLN A 7 10.81 46.85 -7.72
CA GLN A 7 11.04 46.47 -6.33
C GLN A 7 9.92 45.58 -5.79
N ARG A 8 8.65 45.93 -6.06
CA ARG A 8 7.50 45.09 -5.69
C ARG A 8 7.56 43.71 -6.34
N LEU A 9 7.90 43.63 -7.63
CA LEU A 9 8.03 42.36 -8.35
C LEU A 9 9.13 41.46 -7.76
N LYS A 10 10.24 42.02 -7.27
CA LYS A 10 11.30 41.25 -6.59
C LYS A 10 10.80 40.61 -5.28
N PHE A 11 10.05 41.34 -4.46
CA PHE A 11 9.48 40.79 -3.24
C PHE A 11 8.47 39.68 -3.52
N TYR A 12 7.61 39.84 -4.53
CA TYR A 12 6.68 38.79 -4.95
C TYR A 12 7.42 37.58 -5.54
N GLY A 13 8.50 37.79 -6.30
CA GLY A 13 9.32 36.71 -6.86
C GLY A 13 10.00 35.88 -5.78
N VAL A 14 10.54 36.51 -4.73
CA VAL A 14 11.15 35.79 -3.60
C VAL A 14 10.11 34.92 -2.87
N GLY A 15 8.93 35.47 -2.58
CA GLY A 15 7.84 34.70 -1.97
C GLY A 15 7.39 33.52 -2.84
N PHE A 16 7.31 33.72 -4.15
CA PHE A 16 6.96 32.66 -5.10
C PHE A 16 8.01 31.53 -5.15
N VAL A 17 9.30 31.86 -5.14
CA VAL A 17 10.38 30.86 -5.12
C VAL A 17 10.33 30.05 -3.82
N ILE A 18 10.14 30.70 -2.67
CA ILE A 18 9.98 30.00 -1.38
C ILE A 18 8.76 29.07 -1.41
N GLY A 19 7.64 29.54 -1.97
CA GLY A 19 6.43 28.72 -2.17
C GLY A 19 6.69 27.49 -3.04
N LEU A 20 7.41 27.64 -4.15
CA LEU A 20 7.79 26.53 -5.02
C LEU A 20 8.68 25.50 -4.31
N ILE A 21 9.65 25.95 -3.52
CA ILE A 21 10.52 25.05 -2.75
C ILE A 21 9.68 24.21 -1.78
N ILE A 22 8.78 24.83 -1.01
CA ILE A 22 7.89 24.11 -0.10
C ILE A 22 7.02 23.10 -0.85
N LEU A 23 6.48 23.47 -2.01
CA LEU A 23 5.64 22.59 -2.82
C LEU A 23 6.41 21.39 -3.37
N ILE A 24 7.68 21.56 -3.74
CA ILE A 24 8.58 20.46 -4.10
C ILE A 24 8.78 19.51 -2.91
N TYR A 25 8.97 20.01 -1.70
CA TYR A 25 9.13 19.15 -0.53
C TYR A 25 7.86 18.37 -0.18
N ILE A 26 6.69 19.01 -0.23
CA ILE A 26 5.41 18.35 0.05
C ILE A 26 5.11 17.26 -1.00
N THR A 27 5.40 17.51 -2.28
CA THR A 27 5.22 16.50 -3.34
C THR A 27 6.18 15.32 -3.25
N LYS A 28 7.28 15.44 -2.48
CA LYS A 28 8.19 14.34 -2.18
C LYS A 28 7.72 13.47 -1.01
N CYS A 29 6.75 13.91 -0.21
CA CYS A 29 6.12 13.05 0.79
C CYS A 29 5.38 11.90 0.09
N LYS A 30 5.81 10.65 0.36
CA LYS A 30 5.14 9.46 -0.14
C LYS A 30 3.68 9.45 0.33
N SER A 31 2.76 9.00 -0.55
CA SER A 31 1.35 8.80 -0.17
C SER A 31 1.27 7.86 1.03
N THR A 32 0.40 8.18 1.99
CA THR A 32 0.09 7.36 3.18
C THR A 32 -0.24 5.92 2.84
N ASN A 33 -0.78 5.66 1.64
CA ASN A 33 -1.01 4.32 1.10
C ASN A 33 0.28 3.49 1.03
N HIS A 34 1.37 4.05 0.50
CA HIS A 34 2.63 3.33 0.37
C HIS A 34 3.30 3.08 1.72
N MET A 35 3.15 4.02 2.66
CA MET A 35 3.70 3.86 4.01
C MET A 35 3.08 2.68 4.74
N LYS A 36 1.75 2.49 4.62
CA LYS A 36 1.07 1.37 5.28
C LYS A 36 1.45 0.01 4.67
N VAL A 37 1.65 -0.05 3.35
CA VAL A 37 2.12 -1.27 2.68
C VAL A 37 3.56 -1.60 3.07
N ASP A 38 4.45 -0.60 3.14
CA ASP A 38 5.83 -0.78 3.59
C ASP A 38 5.88 -1.25 5.07
N GLU A 39 5.01 -0.71 5.92
CA GLU A 39 4.85 -1.15 7.32
C GLU A 39 4.44 -2.63 7.38
N LEU A 40 3.34 -3.00 6.71
CA LEU A 40 2.88 -4.39 6.60
C LEU A 40 3.94 -5.32 5.99
N ALA A 41 4.78 -4.81 5.09
CA ALA A 41 5.85 -5.59 4.48
C ALA A 41 6.97 -5.92 5.47
N SER A 42 7.24 -5.02 6.43
CA SER A 42 8.32 -5.09 7.42
C SER A 42 7.95 -5.80 8.73
N GLN A 43 6.67 -5.80 9.09
CA GLN A 43 6.16 -6.48 10.29
C GLN A 43 6.23 -8.01 10.17
N TYR A 44 6.17 -8.69 11.32
CA TYR A 44 6.07 -10.15 11.37
C TYR A 44 4.75 -10.63 10.77
N LYS A 45 4.83 -11.56 9.81
CA LYS A 45 3.68 -12.06 9.05
C LYS A 45 3.32 -13.46 9.48
N VAL A 46 2.07 -13.62 9.92
CA VAL A 46 1.49 -14.94 10.19
C VAL A 46 0.58 -15.29 9.02
N PHE A 47 0.91 -16.35 8.31
CA PHE A 47 0.08 -16.84 7.21
C PHE A 47 -0.89 -17.90 7.71
N SER A 48 -2.17 -17.73 7.39
CA SER A 48 -3.15 -18.81 7.49
C SER A 48 -2.75 -20.00 6.62
N LYS A 49 -3.13 -21.23 7.01
CA LYS A 49 -2.97 -22.44 6.19
C LYS A 49 -3.56 -22.29 4.77
N LYS A 50 -4.68 -21.57 4.65
CA LYS A 50 -5.30 -21.22 3.35
C LYS A 50 -4.37 -20.34 2.52
N ALA A 51 -3.85 -19.28 3.14
CA ALA A 51 -2.96 -18.33 2.50
C ALA A 51 -1.66 -19.01 2.04
N VAL A 52 -1.07 -19.88 2.85
CA VAL A 52 0.12 -20.66 2.47
C VAL A 52 -0.15 -21.56 1.26
N CYS A 53 -1.31 -22.22 1.22
CA CYS A 53 -1.68 -23.06 0.07
C CYS A 53 -1.79 -22.22 -1.22
N LYS A 54 -2.48 -21.09 -1.14
CA LYS A 54 -2.67 -20.18 -2.29
C LYS A 54 -1.34 -19.56 -2.76
N LEU A 55 -0.45 -19.18 -1.84
CA LEU A 55 0.89 -18.68 -2.17
C LEU A 55 1.75 -19.72 -2.88
N LYS A 56 1.72 -20.97 -2.40
CA LYS A 56 2.40 -22.09 -3.07
C LYS A 56 1.84 -22.36 -4.46
N GLY A 57 0.51 -22.30 -4.62
CA GLY A 57 -0.14 -22.44 -5.91
C GLY A 57 0.23 -21.33 -6.91
N LEU A 58 0.61 -20.15 -6.41
CA LEU A 58 1.13 -19.03 -7.20
C LEU A 58 2.65 -19.07 -7.42
N GLY A 59 3.36 -20.04 -6.83
CA GLY A 59 4.83 -20.13 -6.90
C GLY A 59 5.54 -18.97 -6.19
N LEU A 60 4.88 -18.31 -5.24
CA LEU A 60 5.43 -17.18 -4.49
C LEU A 60 6.07 -17.68 -3.20
N ASN A 61 7.37 -17.40 -3.04
CA ASN A 61 8.09 -17.56 -1.79
C ASN A 61 8.02 -16.26 -0.97
N ASP A 62 8.37 -16.28 0.32
CA ASP A 62 8.29 -15.11 1.21
C ASP A 62 8.97 -13.85 0.64
N THR A 63 10.14 -14.03 0.03
CA THR A 63 10.90 -12.92 -0.60
C THR A 63 10.23 -12.39 -1.85
N THR A 64 9.68 -13.27 -2.70
CA THR A 64 8.95 -12.89 -3.91
C THR A 64 7.63 -12.21 -3.57
N PHE A 65 6.96 -12.70 -2.54
CA PHE A 65 5.72 -12.13 -2.00
C PHE A 65 5.92 -10.72 -1.47
N ILE A 66 7.00 -10.46 -0.71
CA ILE A 66 7.35 -9.10 -0.24
C ILE A 66 7.57 -8.15 -1.41
N LYS A 67 8.32 -8.59 -2.44
CA LYS A 67 8.54 -7.78 -3.65
C LYS A 67 7.25 -7.49 -4.40
N GLU A 68 6.33 -8.45 -4.42
CA GLU A 68 5.04 -8.30 -5.09
C GLU A 68 4.13 -7.34 -4.33
N LEU A 69 4.13 -7.39 -2.99
CA LEU A 69 3.40 -6.46 -2.10
C LEU A 69 3.72 -4.99 -2.36
N ALA A 70 4.96 -4.66 -2.75
CA ALA A 70 5.34 -3.29 -3.09
C ALA A 70 4.55 -2.68 -4.26
N LYS A 71 3.87 -3.51 -5.08
CA LYS A 71 3.01 -3.08 -6.19
C LYS A 71 1.54 -2.92 -5.80
N TYR A 72 1.21 -3.12 -4.53
CA TYR A 72 -0.15 -3.04 -4.00
C TYR A 72 -0.36 -1.71 -3.27
N ARG A 73 -1.63 -1.36 -3.12
CA ARG A 73 -2.09 -0.22 -2.32
C ARG A 73 -3.20 -0.68 -1.40
N VAL A 74 -3.32 -0.02 -0.25
CA VAL A 74 -4.44 -0.24 0.64
C VAL A 74 -5.70 0.40 0.04
N ASN A 75 -6.78 -0.37 -0.06
CA ASN A 75 -8.10 0.15 -0.40
C ASN A 75 -8.86 0.44 0.91
N TYR A 76 -8.74 1.66 1.40
CA TYR A 76 -9.42 2.09 2.64
C TYR A 76 -10.96 2.04 2.56
N ALA A 77 -11.55 2.12 1.36
CA ALA A 77 -13.01 2.05 1.20
C ALA A 77 -13.55 0.63 1.42
N LYS A 78 -12.72 -0.39 1.21
CA LYS A 78 -13.05 -1.81 1.49
C LYS A 78 -12.46 -2.32 2.81
N SER A 79 -11.66 -1.50 3.49
CA SER A 79 -10.96 -1.88 4.71
C SER A 79 -11.77 -1.50 5.94
N GLU A 80 -11.87 -2.41 6.90
CA GLU A 80 -12.45 -2.14 8.22
C GLU A 80 -11.32 -1.83 9.22
N ILE A 81 -10.80 -0.62 9.13
CA ILE A 81 -9.64 -0.16 9.94
C ILE A 81 -9.89 -0.18 11.46
N HIS A 82 -11.14 -0.18 11.90
CA HIS A 82 -11.53 -0.18 13.31
C HIS A 82 -12.15 -1.51 13.78
N ALA A 83 -12.02 -2.57 12.98
CA ALA A 83 -12.45 -3.90 13.39
C ALA A 83 -11.69 -4.35 14.65
N LYS A 84 -12.38 -5.09 15.54
CA LYS A 84 -11.80 -5.70 16.74
C LYS A 84 -11.69 -7.22 16.53
N PRO A 85 -10.63 -7.90 16.99
CA PRO A 85 -9.52 -7.40 17.82
C PRO A 85 -8.42 -6.63 17.05
N CYS A 86 -8.47 -6.61 15.72
CA CYS A 86 -7.44 -6.02 14.87
C CYS A 86 -8.07 -5.41 13.61
N GLY A 87 -7.45 -4.35 13.08
CA GLY A 87 -7.92 -3.66 11.87
C GLY A 87 -7.77 -4.53 10.63
N ILE A 88 -8.82 -4.57 9.79
CA ILE A 88 -8.82 -5.33 8.54
C ILE A 88 -8.48 -4.40 7.39
N PHE A 89 -7.38 -4.69 6.70
CA PHE A 89 -6.88 -3.95 5.55
C PHE A 89 -7.00 -4.82 4.29
N VAL A 90 -7.66 -4.27 3.27
CA VAL A 90 -7.75 -4.87 1.94
C VAL A 90 -6.70 -4.22 1.05
N LEU A 91 -5.77 -5.02 0.55
CA LEU A 91 -4.76 -4.61 -0.41
C LEU A 91 -5.17 -5.03 -1.82
N GLU A 92 -5.17 -4.04 -2.71
CA GLU A 92 -5.46 -4.21 -4.11
C GLU A 92 -4.25 -3.79 -4.95
N PRO A 93 -4.05 -4.41 -6.12
CA PRO A 93 -2.95 -4.04 -7.00
C PRO A 93 -3.13 -2.62 -7.54
N MET A 94 -2.04 -1.88 -7.69
CA MET A 94 -2.07 -0.58 -8.37
C MET A 94 -2.41 -0.71 -9.87
N LYS A 95 -2.06 -1.84 -10.48
CA LYS A 95 -2.36 -2.21 -11.87
C LYS A 95 -3.13 -3.54 -11.88
N PRO A 96 -4.43 -3.54 -12.16
CA PRO A 96 -5.25 -4.74 -12.09
C PRO A 96 -4.83 -5.80 -13.12
N ASP A 97 -4.32 -5.40 -14.28
CA ASP A 97 -3.97 -6.33 -15.36
C ASP A 97 -2.70 -7.17 -15.10
N SER A 98 -1.80 -6.71 -14.22
CA SER A 98 -0.55 -7.39 -13.91
C SER A 98 -0.58 -8.17 -12.60
N ALA A 99 -1.73 -8.21 -11.94
CA ALA A 99 -1.85 -8.72 -10.58
C ALA A 99 -2.42 -10.13 -10.54
N MET A 100 -1.98 -10.88 -9.54
CA MET A 100 -2.35 -12.28 -9.38
C MET A 100 -3.42 -12.49 -8.30
N PHE A 101 -3.56 -11.57 -7.35
CA PHE A 101 -4.50 -11.70 -6.24
C PHE A 101 -4.91 -10.34 -5.64
N ASN A 102 -5.94 -10.34 -4.80
CA ASN A 102 -6.18 -9.34 -3.76
C ASN A 102 -5.84 -9.96 -2.40
N LEU A 103 -5.48 -9.13 -1.42
CA LEU A 103 -4.97 -9.60 -0.14
C LEU A 103 -5.76 -8.97 1.01
N THR A 104 -6.25 -9.80 1.93
CA THR A 104 -6.91 -9.32 3.15
C THR A 104 -6.00 -9.58 4.34
N VAL A 105 -5.51 -8.50 4.93
CA VAL A 105 -4.59 -8.52 6.07
C VAL A 105 -5.29 -8.00 7.32
N CYS A 106 -5.00 -8.63 8.43
CA CYS A 106 -5.46 -8.25 9.76
C CYS A 106 -4.24 -7.72 10.52
N ASP A 107 -4.13 -6.41 10.70
CA ASP A 107 -2.98 -5.76 11.34
C ASP A 107 -3.24 -5.63 12.85
N CYS A 108 -2.46 -6.35 13.64
CA CYS A 108 -2.57 -6.46 15.09
C CYS A 108 -1.31 -5.84 15.75
N ASP A 109 -1.12 -4.52 15.61
CA ASP A 109 -0.02 -3.66 16.16
C ASP A 109 1.43 -4.17 15.96
N THR A 110 1.75 -5.33 16.52
CA THR A 110 3.05 -5.99 16.51
C THR A 110 3.18 -7.10 15.45
N PHE A 111 2.07 -7.67 14.97
CA PHE A 111 2.08 -8.68 13.92
C PHE A 111 0.89 -8.50 12.97
N SER A 112 1.11 -8.89 11.71
CA SER A 112 0.09 -8.89 10.67
C SER A 112 -0.32 -10.32 10.31
N VAL A 113 -1.61 -10.62 10.37
CA VAL A 113 -2.16 -11.93 9.99
C VAL A 113 -2.77 -11.85 8.61
N ILE A 114 -2.25 -12.64 7.67
CA ILE A 114 -2.82 -12.78 6.34
C ILE A 114 -3.97 -13.79 6.43
N LYS A 115 -5.19 -13.26 6.43
CA LYS A 115 -6.42 -14.05 6.57
C LYS A 115 -6.76 -14.80 5.30
N ASP A 116 -6.74 -14.08 4.18
CA ASP A 116 -7.06 -14.67 2.89
C ASP A 116 -6.37 -13.95 1.73
N ILE A 117 -6.21 -14.72 0.64
CA ILE A 117 -5.66 -14.29 -0.63
C ILE A 117 -6.71 -14.62 -1.69
N ASP A 118 -7.35 -13.60 -2.25
CA ASP A 118 -8.32 -13.78 -3.32
C ASP A 118 -7.59 -13.80 -4.65
N VAL A 119 -7.30 -15.01 -5.13
CA VAL A 119 -6.58 -15.22 -6.38
C VAL A 119 -7.51 -14.91 -7.56
N PHE A 120 -7.03 -14.14 -8.54
CA PHE A 120 -7.84 -13.84 -9.72
C PHE A 120 -8.17 -15.12 -10.51
N PRO A 121 -9.31 -15.18 -11.22
CA PRO A 121 -9.77 -16.40 -11.91
C PRO A 121 -8.77 -16.99 -12.90
N LYS A 122 -7.85 -16.17 -13.41
CA LYS A 122 -6.76 -16.58 -14.32
C LYS A 122 -5.71 -17.49 -13.66
N TYR A 123 -5.62 -17.52 -12.32
CA TYR A 123 -4.58 -18.21 -11.57
C TYR A 123 -5.18 -19.24 -10.57
N LYS A 124 -6.24 -19.94 -10.98
CA LYS A 124 -7.01 -20.88 -10.14
C LYS A 124 -6.11 -21.84 -9.34
N THR A 125 -6.20 -21.79 -8.01
CA THR A 125 -5.52 -22.72 -7.09
C THR A 125 -6.57 -23.55 -6.35
N ASN A 126 -6.34 -24.86 -6.18
CA ASN A 126 -7.32 -25.79 -5.60
C ASN A 126 -7.38 -25.77 -4.05
N CYS A 127 -7.23 -24.58 -3.45
CA CYS A 127 -6.99 -24.39 -2.01
C CYS A 127 -8.24 -23.99 -1.21
N ASP A 128 -9.41 -23.90 -1.85
CA ASP A 128 -10.65 -23.43 -1.23
C ASP A 128 -11.19 -24.41 -0.16
N SER A 129 -10.75 -25.67 -0.20
CA SER A 129 -11.11 -26.74 0.74
C SER A 129 -10.26 -26.79 2.01
N VAL A 130 -9.16 -26.02 2.09
CA VAL A 130 -8.27 -26.03 3.26
C VAL A 130 -8.91 -25.21 4.37
N SER A 131 -9.35 -25.79 5.48
CA SER A 131 -9.84 -25.01 6.63
C SER A 131 -8.71 -24.25 7.34
N ASN A 132 -9.04 -23.10 7.96
CA ASN A 132 -8.14 -22.35 8.85
C ASN A 132 -7.70 -23.23 10.04
#